data_AF-A0A2G5IBS9-F1
#
_entry.id   AF-A0A2G5IBS9-F1
#
_cell.length_a   1.000
_cell.length_b   1.000
_cell.length_c   1.000
_cell.angle_alpha   90.00
_cell.angle_beta   90.00
_cell.angle_gamma   90.00
#
_symmetry.space_group_name_H-M   'P 1'
#
loop_
_entity.id
_entity.type
_entity.pdbx_description
1 polymer ?
#
loop_
_entity_poly.entity_id
_entity_poly.type
_entity_poly.pdbx_seq_one_letter_code
_entity_poly.pdbx_strand_id
1 'polypeptide(L)'
;MSAIATKSLSPTYAVVAWPSADLTLSLEYYTYIGQAARIFYHWIMPLLRFYIALWLADTWVFFVHRAEHSNRWLYKTFHARHHELFIPYSWGGIYDHPIESLFLSVGAFAIAIGGTGMSLRESMIFSAFSSAKACTDHSGYAIPWNPIDFFTTIGAQYHDKHHQRWGIKNNFALHFQFWDRLMGTDMRDDEAVEILYIRNKESAKAAMLKRQT
;
A
#
# COMPACT_ATOMS: atom_id res chain seq x y z
N MET A 1 15.64 68.20 26.89
CA MET A 1 15.14 67.60 25.64
C MET A 1 14.91 66.12 25.89
N SER A 2 13.65 65.70 26.04
CA SER A 2 13.30 64.27 26.19
C SER A 2 12.93 63.74 24.81
N ALA A 3 13.68 62.76 24.30
CA ALA A 3 13.37 62.08 23.06
C ALA A 3 12.18 61.13 23.31
N ILE A 4 11.04 61.42 22.68
CA ILE A 4 9.89 60.51 22.65
C ILE A 4 10.26 59.35 21.73
N ALA A 5 10.54 58.20 22.32
CA ALA A 5 10.67 56.94 21.59
C ALA A 5 9.28 56.56 21.05
N THR A 6 9.05 56.79 19.75
CA THR A 6 7.88 56.25 19.05
C THR A 6 8.04 54.73 18.99
N LYS A 7 7.37 54.00 19.90
CA LYS A 7 7.14 52.57 19.75
C LYS A 7 6.43 52.36 18.41
N SER A 8 7.13 51.81 17.43
CA SER A 8 6.53 51.21 16.24
C SER A 8 5.53 50.15 16.73
N LEU A 9 4.24 50.50 16.77
CA LEU A 9 3.19 49.56 17.11
C LEU A 9 3.14 48.52 15.99
N SER A 10 3.41 47.26 16.35
CA SER A 10 3.23 46.12 15.46
C SER A 10 1.81 46.18 14.88
N PRO A 11 1.63 45.94 13.58
CA PRO A 11 0.30 45.96 12.98
C PRO A 11 -0.61 44.93 13.69
N THR A 12 -1.80 45.36 14.11
CA THR A 12 -2.79 44.50 14.78
C THR A 12 -3.66 43.70 13.79
N TYR A 13 -3.50 43.97 12.50
CA TYR A 13 -4.25 43.37 11.41
C TYR A 13 -3.34 43.06 10.22
N ALA A 14 -3.76 42.12 9.39
CA ALA A 14 -3.19 41.82 8.09
C ALA A 14 -4.21 42.16 7.00
N VAL A 15 -3.74 42.76 5.90
CA VAL A 15 -4.54 43.02 4.71
C VAL A 15 -4.16 41.98 3.67
N VAL A 16 -5.11 41.13 3.28
CA VAL A 16 -4.95 40.17 2.19
C VAL A 16 -5.61 40.76 0.95
N ALA A 17 -4.78 41.10 -0.05
CA ALA A 17 -5.28 41.60 -1.32
C ALA A 17 -6.06 40.49 -2.04
N TRP A 18 -7.29 40.80 -2.46
CA TRP A 18 -8.14 39.87 -3.19
C TRP A 18 -8.85 40.57 -4.36
N PRO A 19 -9.04 39.91 -5.52
CA PRO A 19 -9.43 40.59 -6.76
C PRO A 19 -10.73 41.41 -6.70
N SER A 20 -11.65 41.07 -5.80
CA SER A 20 -12.94 41.76 -5.66
C SER A 20 -13.01 42.75 -4.49
N ALA A 21 -12.17 42.61 -3.47
CA ALA A 21 -12.07 43.50 -2.31
C ALA A 21 -10.97 43.02 -1.36
N ASP A 22 -10.19 43.94 -0.78
CA ASP A 22 -9.18 43.59 0.23
C ASP A 22 -9.84 43.07 1.52
N LEU A 23 -9.33 41.94 2.02
CA LEU A 23 -9.79 41.34 3.26
C LEU A 23 -8.91 41.82 4.41
N THR A 24 -9.47 42.60 5.34
CA THR A 24 -8.78 43.00 6.57
C THR A 24 -9.08 42.01 7.67
N LEU A 25 -8.06 41.32 8.18
CA LEU A 25 -8.18 40.31 9.23
C LEU A 25 -7.39 40.73 10.46
N SER A 26 -7.86 40.43 11.67
CA SER A 26 -7.01 40.57 12.85
C SER A 26 -5.78 39.68 12.68
N LEU A 27 -4.62 40.13 13.20
CA LEU A 27 -3.37 39.39 13.03
C LEU A 27 -3.46 37.98 13.64
N GLU A 28 -4.20 37.83 14.75
CA GLU A 28 -4.51 36.55 15.38
C GLU A 28 -5.30 35.64 14.44
N TYR A 29 -6.39 36.14 13.83
CA TYR A 29 -7.20 35.36 12.91
C TYR A 29 -6.42 34.98 11.64
N TYR A 30 -5.65 35.92 11.07
CA TYR A 30 -4.76 35.65 9.94
C TYR A 30 -3.73 34.54 10.26
N THR A 31 -3.18 34.57 11.47
CA THR A 31 -2.24 33.55 11.92
C THR A 31 -2.92 32.19 12.07
N TYR A 32 -4.13 32.15 12.64
CA TYR A 32 -4.89 30.92 12.80
C TYR A 32 -5.25 30.27 11.45
N ILE A 33 -5.80 31.03 10.50
CA ILE A 33 -6.13 30.49 9.17
C ILE A 33 -4.86 30.06 8.43
N GLY A 34 -3.75 30.77 8.59
CA GLY A 34 -2.47 30.41 8.00
C GLY A 34 -1.92 29.10 8.56
N GLN A 35 -2.04 28.88 9.88
CA GLN A 35 -1.67 27.61 10.51
C GLN A 35 -2.57 26.47 10.04
N ALA A 36 -3.88 26.68 10.03
CA ALA A 36 -4.85 25.67 9.55
C ALA A 36 -4.58 25.30 8.08
N ALA A 37 -4.36 26.28 7.21
CA ALA A 37 -4.03 26.06 5.81
C ALA A 37 -2.73 25.27 5.64
N ARG A 38 -1.69 25.58 6.44
CA ARG A 38 -0.42 24.82 6.44
C ARG A 38 -0.62 23.37 6.89
N ILE A 39 -1.38 23.14 7.95
CA ILE A 39 -1.68 21.78 8.43
C ILE A 39 -2.41 21.01 7.33
N PHE A 40 -3.44 21.62 6.74
CA PHE A 40 -4.20 20.99 5.68
C PHE A 40 -3.32 20.65 4.47
N TYR A 41 -2.55 21.62 3.98
CA TYR A 41 -1.74 21.46 2.77
C TYR A 41 -0.54 20.52 2.97
N HIS A 42 0.13 20.55 4.12
CA HIS A 42 1.35 19.76 4.36
C HIS A 42 1.11 18.41 5.01
N TRP A 43 -0.05 18.17 5.63
CA TRP A 43 -0.35 16.93 6.32
C TRP A 43 -1.60 16.25 5.80
N ILE A 44 -2.76 16.92 5.89
CA ILE A 44 -4.04 16.28 5.57
C ILE A 44 -4.11 15.90 4.08
N MET A 45 -3.77 16.83 3.18
CA MET A 45 -3.82 16.59 1.74
C MET A 45 -2.85 15.48 1.31
N PRO A 46 -1.56 15.47 1.72
CA PRO A 46 -0.66 14.35 1.43
C PRO A 46 -1.12 13.00 1.99
N LEU A 47 -1.65 12.97 3.21
CA LEU A 47 -2.17 11.73 3.82
C LEU A 47 -3.38 11.20 3.06
N LEU A 48 -4.31 12.08 2.65
CA LEU A 48 -5.46 11.70 1.82
C LEU A 48 -5.01 11.16 0.46
N ARG A 49 -4.08 11.85 -0.21
CA ARG A 49 -3.50 11.37 -1.48
C ARG A 49 -2.85 10.01 -1.32
N PHE A 50 -2.07 9.83 -0.26
CA PHE A 50 -1.43 8.55 0.04
C PHE A 50 -2.45 7.42 0.24
N TYR A 51 -3.50 7.67 1.01
CA TYR A 51 -4.52 6.67 1.26
C TYR A 51 -5.32 6.33 0.00
N ILE A 52 -5.69 7.33 -0.81
CA ILE A 52 -6.33 7.11 -2.11
C ILE A 52 -5.39 6.36 -3.07
N ALA A 53 -4.09 6.69 -3.06
CA ALA A 53 -3.08 6.01 -3.86
C ALA A 53 -2.98 4.51 -3.52
N LEU A 54 -3.08 4.12 -2.24
CA LEU A 54 -3.16 2.71 -1.85
C LEU A 54 -4.35 2.00 -2.50
N TRP A 55 -5.54 2.61 -2.47
CA TRP A 55 -6.74 2.02 -3.09
C TRP A 55 -6.62 1.90 -4.61
N LEU A 56 -6.07 2.92 -5.27
CA LEU A 56 -5.86 2.90 -6.72
C LEU A 56 -4.83 1.82 -7.12
N ALA A 57 -3.70 1.76 -6.41
CA ALA A 57 -2.68 0.73 -6.62
C ALA A 57 -3.26 -0.67 -6.37
N ASP A 58 -3.95 -0.88 -5.25
CA ASP A 58 -4.54 -2.17 -4.89
C ASP A 58 -5.58 -2.65 -5.92
N THR A 59 -6.39 -1.72 -6.44
CA THR A 59 -7.33 -2.02 -7.52
C THR A 59 -6.60 -2.52 -8.76
N TRP A 60 -5.56 -1.80 -9.20
CA TRP A 60 -4.79 -2.20 -10.37
C TRP A 60 -4.12 -3.57 -10.17
N VAL A 61 -3.39 -3.72 -9.07
CA VAL A 61 -2.70 -4.96 -8.72
C VAL A 61 -3.67 -6.13 -8.69
N PHE A 62 -4.80 -6.01 -7.99
CA PHE A 62 -5.76 -7.09 -7.84
C PHE A 62 -6.22 -7.63 -9.19
N PHE A 63 -6.60 -6.75 -10.12
CA PHE A 63 -7.11 -7.19 -11.42
C PHE A 63 -6.03 -7.77 -12.32
N VAL A 64 -4.82 -7.21 -12.31
CA VAL A 64 -3.68 -7.76 -13.08
C VAL A 64 -3.26 -9.12 -12.50
N HIS A 65 -3.07 -9.20 -11.19
CA HIS A 65 -2.66 -10.41 -10.49
C HIS A 65 -3.68 -11.54 -10.71
N ARG A 66 -4.97 -11.25 -10.55
CA ARG A 66 -6.03 -12.21 -10.84
C ARG A 66 -6.04 -12.63 -12.31
N ALA A 67 -5.80 -11.72 -13.25
CA ALA A 67 -5.72 -12.05 -14.67
C ALA A 67 -4.55 -12.99 -14.96
N GLU A 68 -3.40 -12.78 -14.32
CA GLU A 68 -2.24 -13.66 -14.42
C GLU A 68 -2.55 -15.07 -13.95
N HIS A 69 -3.28 -15.23 -12.84
CA HIS A 69 -3.73 -16.54 -12.37
C HIS A 69 -4.87 -17.18 -13.17
N SER A 70 -5.71 -16.35 -13.81
CA SER A 70 -6.87 -16.83 -14.57
C SER A 70 -6.49 -17.22 -15.99
N ASN A 71 -5.43 -16.64 -16.55
CA ASN A 71 -4.94 -16.93 -17.89
C ASN A 71 -3.69 -17.82 -17.85
N ARG A 72 -3.79 -19.02 -18.42
CA ARG A 72 -2.70 -20.00 -18.42
C ARG A 72 -1.39 -19.49 -19.06
N TRP A 73 -1.47 -18.65 -20.08
CA TRP A 73 -0.29 -18.09 -20.73
C TRP A 73 0.38 -17.06 -19.82
N LEU A 74 -0.40 -16.11 -19.28
CA LEU A 74 0.14 -15.11 -18.33
C LEU A 74 0.79 -15.79 -17.11
N TYR A 75 0.10 -16.76 -16.50
CA TYR A 75 0.64 -17.52 -15.37
C TYR A 75 1.97 -18.17 -15.74
N LYS A 76 2.00 -19.00 -16.79
CA LYS A 76 3.21 -19.80 -17.11
C LYS A 76 4.39 -18.95 -17.57
N THR A 77 4.13 -17.83 -18.24
CA THR A 77 5.18 -17.00 -18.84
C THR A 77 5.75 -16.00 -17.85
N PHE A 78 4.92 -15.41 -17.00
CA PHE A 78 5.33 -14.33 -16.11
C PHE A 78 5.29 -14.76 -14.64
N HIS A 79 4.12 -15.15 -14.16
CA HIS A 79 3.84 -15.26 -12.73
C HIS A 79 4.26 -16.58 -12.07
N ALA A 80 4.47 -17.64 -12.84
CA ALA A 80 4.81 -18.96 -12.30
C ALA A 80 6.16 -18.97 -11.55
N ARG A 81 7.10 -18.09 -11.93
CA ARG A 81 8.37 -17.91 -11.22
C ARG A 81 8.14 -17.42 -9.80
N HIS A 82 7.27 -16.44 -9.62
CA HIS A 82 6.91 -15.92 -8.31
C HIS A 82 6.38 -17.03 -7.39
N HIS A 83 5.51 -17.89 -7.94
CA HIS A 83 4.93 -19.05 -7.25
C HIS A 83 5.86 -20.27 -7.11
N GLU A 84 7.14 -20.17 -7.48
CA GLU A 84 8.14 -21.17 -7.04
C GLU A 84 8.39 -21.07 -5.52
N LEU A 85 8.05 -19.92 -4.92
CA LEU A 85 8.23 -19.60 -3.51
C LEU A 85 7.05 -20.03 -2.63
N PHE A 86 6.86 -21.35 -2.45
CA PHE A 86 5.82 -21.89 -1.55
C PHE A 86 5.99 -21.51 -0.07
N ILE A 87 7.20 -21.12 0.32
CA ILE A 87 7.53 -20.55 1.63
C ILE A 87 8.13 -19.18 1.33
N PRO A 88 7.31 -18.12 1.32
CA PRO A 88 7.79 -16.78 1.03
C PRO A 88 8.86 -16.33 2.03
N TYR A 89 9.79 -15.53 1.54
CA TYR A 89 10.75 -14.75 2.34
C TYR A 89 10.73 -13.31 1.82
N SER A 90 11.18 -12.33 2.61
CA SER A 90 10.92 -10.91 2.31
C SER A 90 11.29 -10.45 0.89
N TRP A 91 12.47 -10.85 0.40
CA TRP A 91 12.90 -10.48 -0.97
C TRP A 91 12.17 -11.25 -2.07
N GLY A 92 11.46 -12.32 -1.72
CA GLY A 92 10.59 -13.07 -2.62
C GLY A 92 9.42 -12.26 -3.19
N GLY A 93 9.06 -11.14 -2.55
CA GLY A 93 8.01 -10.24 -3.06
C GLY A 93 8.34 -9.55 -4.38
N ILE A 94 9.61 -9.55 -4.78
CA ILE A 94 10.07 -9.05 -6.10
C ILE A 94 10.78 -10.15 -6.90
N TYR A 95 10.60 -11.42 -6.52
CA TYR A 95 11.11 -12.55 -7.27
C TYR A 95 10.10 -12.89 -8.37
N ASP A 96 10.10 -12.08 -9.43
CA ASP A 96 9.12 -12.17 -10.51
C ASP A 96 9.80 -12.03 -11.88
N HIS A 97 9.00 -12.07 -12.95
CA HIS A 97 9.49 -11.76 -14.29
C HIS A 97 9.58 -10.23 -14.47
N PRO A 98 10.62 -9.64 -15.11
CA PRO A 98 10.70 -8.17 -15.24
C PRO A 98 9.49 -7.49 -15.89
N ILE A 99 8.84 -8.17 -16.84
CA ILE A 99 7.58 -7.72 -17.46
C ILE A 99 6.41 -7.74 -16.46
N GLU A 100 6.38 -8.72 -15.56
CA GLU A 100 5.41 -8.77 -14.47
C GLU A 100 5.59 -7.55 -13.57
N SER A 101 6.82 -7.26 -13.11
CA SER A 101 7.09 -6.08 -12.29
C SER A 101 6.72 -4.78 -13.01
N LEU A 102 6.85 -4.72 -14.34
CA LEU A 102 6.41 -3.57 -15.14
C LEU A 102 4.88 -3.39 -15.09
N PHE A 103 4.11 -4.46 -15.25
CA PHE A 103 2.65 -4.36 -15.25
C PHE A 103 2.06 -4.26 -13.85
N LEU A 104 2.49 -5.12 -12.92
CA LEU A 104 2.03 -5.11 -11.53
C LEU A 104 2.57 -3.90 -10.79
N SER A 105 3.88 -3.84 -10.54
CA SER A 105 4.47 -2.85 -9.63
C SER A 105 4.55 -1.45 -10.25
N VAL A 106 5.12 -1.32 -11.45
CA VAL A 106 5.25 -0.01 -12.11
C VAL A 106 3.90 0.50 -12.59
N GLY A 107 3.03 -0.38 -13.11
CA GLY A 107 1.65 -0.03 -13.47
C GLY A 107 0.84 0.48 -12.27
N ALA A 108 0.88 -0.22 -11.13
CA ALA A 108 0.20 0.23 -9.91
C ALA A 108 0.74 1.59 -9.43
N PHE A 109 2.05 1.78 -9.46
CA PHE A 109 2.69 3.04 -9.10
C PHE A 109 2.27 4.20 -10.02
N ALA A 110 2.22 3.96 -11.33
CA ALA A 110 1.79 4.95 -12.31
C ALA A 110 0.32 5.34 -12.13
N ILE A 111 -0.57 4.36 -11.90
CA ILE A 111 -1.99 4.59 -11.64
C ILE A 111 -2.18 5.38 -10.33
N ALA A 112 -1.45 5.03 -9.27
CA ALA A 112 -1.51 5.71 -7.99
C ALA A 112 -1.09 7.18 -8.10
N ILE A 113 0.06 7.47 -8.72
CA ILE A 113 0.57 8.85 -8.87
C ILE A 113 -0.31 9.66 -9.82
N GLY A 114 -0.63 9.10 -10.99
CA GLY A 114 -1.46 9.77 -11.98
C GLY A 114 -2.86 10.09 -11.46
N GLY A 115 -3.45 9.18 -10.68
CA GLY A 115 -4.79 9.36 -10.12
C GLY A 115 -4.86 10.30 -8.91
N THR A 116 -3.75 10.54 -8.21
CA THR A 116 -3.74 11.37 -6.99
C THR A 116 -3.01 12.71 -7.16
N GLY A 117 -2.20 12.85 -8.20
CA GLY A 117 -1.37 14.03 -8.42
C GLY A 117 -0.31 14.20 -7.34
N MET A 118 0.21 13.09 -6.78
CA MET A 118 1.30 13.12 -5.81
C MET A 118 2.51 13.86 -6.37
N SER A 119 3.10 14.72 -5.55
CA SER A 119 4.42 15.30 -5.77
C SER A 119 5.51 14.22 -5.80
N LEU A 120 6.69 14.57 -6.30
CA LEU A 120 7.84 13.66 -6.30
C LEU A 120 8.16 13.12 -4.90
N ARG A 121 8.09 13.97 -3.87
CA ARG A 121 8.36 13.55 -2.48
C ARG A 121 7.32 12.56 -1.95
N GLU A 122 6.04 12.85 -2.17
CA GLU A 122 4.94 11.95 -1.80
C GLU A 122 5.08 10.59 -2.52
N SER A 123 5.43 10.64 -3.80
CA SER A 123 5.67 9.45 -4.64
C SER A 123 6.84 8.60 -4.14
N MET A 124 7.94 9.22 -3.69
CA MET A 124 9.07 8.49 -3.10
C MET A 124 8.68 7.80 -1.80
N ILE A 125 7.90 8.45 -0.95
CA ILE A 125 7.40 7.87 0.31
C ILE A 125 6.45 6.71 0.00
N PHE A 126 5.55 6.87 -0.97
CA PHE A 126 4.64 5.83 -1.42
C PHE A 126 5.37 4.61 -2.00
N SER A 127 6.40 4.85 -2.82
CA SER A 127 7.26 3.78 -3.36
C SER A 127 7.96 3.02 -2.23
N ALA A 128 8.60 3.72 -1.30
CA ALA A 128 9.28 3.11 -0.15
C ALA A 128 8.32 2.30 0.73
N PHE A 129 7.13 2.84 1.01
CA PHE A 129 6.09 2.11 1.75
C PHE A 129 5.65 0.85 1.00
N SER A 130 5.38 0.94 -0.30
CA SER A 130 4.93 -0.20 -1.11
C SER A 130 5.99 -1.30 -1.17
N SER A 131 7.28 -0.93 -1.28
CA SER A 131 8.38 -1.89 -1.21
C SER A 131 8.49 -2.53 0.18
N ALA A 132 8.36 -1.74 1.26
CA ALA A 132 8.33 -2.29 2.61
C ALA A 132 7.15 -3.25 2.80
N LYS A 133 5.96 -2.89 2.28
CA LYS A 133 4.75 -3.72 2.31
C LYS A 133 4.96 -5.05 1.60
N ALA A 134 5.52 -5.03 0.39
CA ALA A 134 5.85 -6.24 -0.34
C ALA A 134 6.80 -7.15 0.47
N CYS A 135 7.83 -6.57 1.09
CA CYS A 135 8.76 -7.30 1.94
C CYS A 135 8.12 -7.89 3.20
N THR A 136 7.19 -7.18 3.84
CA THR A 136 6.50 -7.67 5.04
C THR A 136 5.50 -8.77 4.70
N ASP A 137 4.75 -8.63 3.61
CA ASP A 137 3.77 -9.62 3.16
C ASP A 137 4.41 -10.93 2.74
N HIS A 138 5.62 -10.87 2.19
CA HIS A 138 6.34 -12.06 1.78
C HIS A 138 7.30 -12.56 2.85
N SER A 139 7.38 -11.92 4.03
CA SER A 139 8.39 -12.26 5.03
C SER A 139 8.24 -13.68 5.60
N GLY A 140 7.05 -14.28 5.50
CA GLY A 140 6.69 -15.51 6.20
C GLY A 140 6.46 -15.32 7.70
N TYR A 141 6.52 -14.08 8.21
CA TYR A 141 6.34 -13.76 9.62
C TYR A 141 5.17 -12.80 9.85
N ALA A 142 4.29 -13.17 10.76
CA ALA A 142 3.33 -12.24 11.35
C ALA A 142 4.01 -11.44 12.45
N ILE A 143 4.56 -10.28 12.09
CA ILE A 143 5.26 -9.41 13.04
C ILE A 143 4.21 -8.68 13.90
N PRO A 144 4.23 -8.84 15.24
CA PRO A 144 3.33 -8.10 16.11
C PRO A 144 3.53 -6.59 15.94
N TRP A 145 2.43 -5.84 15.79
CA TRP A 145 2.45 -4.38 15.67
C TRP A 145 3.25 -3.85 14.47
N ASN A 146 3.27 -4.57 13.34
CA ASN A 146 3.92 -4.10 12.13
C ASN A 146 3.32 -2.74 11.67
N PRO A 147 4.08 -1.63 11.71
CA PRO A 147 3.56 -0.31 11.39
C PRO A 147 3.13 -0.17 9.92
N ILE A 148 3.67 -1.02 9.05
CA ILE A 148 3.31 -1.06 7.63
C ILE A 148 1.88 -1.59 7.45
N ASP A 149 1.48 -2.55 8.28
CA ASP A 149 0.16 -3.17 8.19
C ASP A 149 -0.94 -2.26 8.78
N PHE A 150 -0.61 -1.26 9.61
CA PHE A 150 -1.60 -0.34 10.22
C PHE A 150 -2.45 0.44 9.21
N PHE A 151 -1.96 0.61 7.99
CA PHE A 151 -2.67 1.33 6.91
C PHE A 151 -3.38 0.39 5.93
N THR A 152 -3.31 -0.92 6.17
CA THR A 152 -3.78 -1.95 5.24
C THR A 152 -4.53 -3.05 6.03
N THR A 153 -5.08 -4.03 5.34
CA THR A 153 -5.79 -5.15 5.99
C THR A 153 -5.19 -6.51 5.65
N ILE A 154 -4.19 -6.53 4.78
CA ILE A 154 -3.48 -7.72 4.34
C ILE A 154 -2.11 -7.71 4.99
N GLY A 155 -1.68 -8.86 5.49
CA GLY A 155 -0.34 -9.08 6.00
C GLY A 155 0.17 -10.46 5.60
N ALA A 156 1.33 -10.85 6.15
CA ALA A 156 2.04 -12.05 5.72
C ALA A 156 1.20 -13.33 5.71
N GLN A 157 0.37 -13.58 6.73
CA GLN A 157 -0.47 -14.78 6.79
C GLN A 157 -1.55 -14.81 5.70
N TYR A 158 -2.12 -13.66 5.37
CA TYR A 158 -3.17 -13.58 4.35
C TYR A 158 -2.59 -13.86 2.96
N HIS A 159 -1.39 -13.33 2.68
CA HIS A 159 -0.70 -13.52 1.42
C HIS A 159 -0.03 -14.91 1.32
N ASP A 160 0.48 -15.48 2.42
CA ASP A 160 1.03 -16.84 2.43
C ASP A 160 -0.01 -17.87 1.96
N LYS A 161 -1.26 -17.71 2.38
CA LYS A 161 -2.38 -18.54 1.91
C LYS A 161 -2.43 -18.62 0.37
N HIS A 162 -2.15 -17.52 -0.33
CA HIS A 162 -2.12 -17.45 -1.80
C HIS A 162 -0.96 -18.25 -2.42
N HIS A 163 0.23 -18.17 -1.81
CA HIS A 163 1.44 -18.90 -2.25
C HIS A 163 1.35 -20.43 -2.05
N GLN A 164 0.40 -20.89 -1.24
CA GLN A 164 0.15 -22.32 -1.09
C GLN A 164 -0.44 -22.93 -2.38
N ARG A 165 -0.06 -24.16 -2.70
CA ARG A 165 -0.54 -24.89 -3.89
C ARG A 165 -2.06 -24.93 -4.02
N TRP A 166 -2.75 -25.00 -2.88
CA TRP A 166 -4.21 -25.04 -2.82
C TRP A 166 -4.85 -23.64 -2.88
N GLY A 167 -4.08 -22.57 -2.68
CA GLY A 167 -4.56 -21.19 -2.54
C GLY A 167 -4.26 -20.29 -3.74
N ILE A 168 -3.53 -20.80 -4.74
CA ILE A 168 -3.08 -20.09 -5.96
C ILE A 168 -4.19 -19.44 -6.82
N LYS A 169 -5.46 -19.60 -6.47
CA LYS A 169 -6.61 -18.97 -7.16
C LYS A 169 -7.45 -18.07 -6.25
N ASN A 170 -6.92 -17.73 -5.08
CA ASN A 170 -7.58 -16.96 -4.03
C ASN A 170 -6.63 -15.90 -3.48
N ASN A 171 -7.14 -14.94 -2.70
CA ASN A 171 -6.35 -13.94 -1.97
C ASN A 171 -5.37 -13.14 -2.86
N PHE A 172 -5.88 -12.52 -3.93
CA PHE A 172 -5.06 -11.80 -4.92
C PHE A 172 -4.66 -10.37 -4.51
N ALA A 173 -5.37 -9.76 -3.56
CA ALA A 173 -5.10 -8.38 -3.18
C ALA A 173 -3.79 -8.24 -2.37
N LEU A 174 -3.20 -7.03 -2.37
CA LEU A 174 -1.95 -6.73 -1.64
C LEU A 174 -2.12 -5.79 -0.45
N HIS A 175 -3.05 -4.84 -0.53
CA HIS A 175 -3.30 -3.88 0.54
C HIS A 175 -4.64 -4.15 1.24
N PHE A 176 -5.73 -4.33 0.48
CA PHE A 176 -7.07 -4.43 1.04
C PHE A 176 -7.77 -5.72 0.66
N GLN A 177 -8.31 -6.44 1.66
CA GLN A 177 -9.14 -7.63 1.43
C GLN A 177 -10.44 -7.32 0.66
N PHE A 178 -10.73 -6.03 0.43
CA PHE A 178 -11.95 -5.56 -0.22
C PHE A 178 -12.23 -6.25 -1.55
N TRP A 179 -11.26 -6.28 -2.46
CA TRP A 179 -11.47 -6.85 -3.78
C TRP A 179 -11.64 -8.37 -3.75
N ASP A 180 -10.87 -9.07 -2.92
CA ASP A 180 -11.05 -10.50 -2.73
C ASP A 180 -12.43 -10.85 -2.17
N ARG A 181 -12.92 -10.06 -1.20
CA ARG A 181 -14.27 -10.25 -0.64
C ARG A 181 -15.34 -9.95 -1.67
N LEU A 182 -15.20 -8.86 -2.42
CA LEU A 182 -16.16 -8.45 -3.44
C LEU A 182 -16.25 -9.47 -4.57
N MET A 183 -15.12 -10.05 -4.97
CA MET A 183 -15.04 -11.00 -6.08
C MET A 183 -15.16 -12.47 -5.65
N GLY A 184 -15.33 -12.75 -4.36
CA GLY A 184 -15.51 -14.09 -3.83
C GLY A 184 -14.24 -14.95 -3.85
N THR A 185 -13.06 -14.33 -3.76
CA THR A 185 -11.74 -14.98 -3.76
C THR A 185 -11.04 -14.90 -2.40
N ASP A 186 -11.70 -14.37 -1.36
CA ASP A 186 -11.18 -14.34 0.02
C ASP A 186 -11.41 -15.67 0.75
N MET A 187 -10.31 -16.32 1.16
CA MET A 187 -10.36 -17.51 2.00
C MET A 187 -10.42 -17.20 3.50
N ARG A 188 -11.65 -17.07 3.98
CA ARG A 188 -11.96 -16.65 5.37
C ARG A 188 -12.13 -17.79 6.37
N ASP A 189 -12.31 -19.02 5.91
CA ASP A 189 -12.53 -20.18 6.78
C ASP A 189 -11.20 -20.68 7.33
N ASP A 190 -10.83 -20.20 8.52
CA ASP A 190 -9.53 -20.51 9.12
C ASP A 190 -9.41 -22.00 9.52
N GLU A 191 -10.50 -22.68 9.87
CA GLU A 191 -10.48 -24.12 10.17
C GLU A 191 -10.20 -24.92 8.90
N ALA A 192 -10.90 -24.61 7.80
CA ALA A 192 -10.64 -25.24 6.51
C ALA A 192 -9.20 -24.98 6.04
N VAL A 193 -8.70 -23.76 6.23
CA VAL A 193 -7.32 -23.39 5.87
C VAL A 193 -6.29 -24.17 6.69
N GLU A 194 -6.48 -24.32 8.00
CA GLU A 194 -5.59 -25.09 8.85
C GLU A 194 -5.54 -26.57 8.42
N ILE A 195 -6.68 -27.16 8.08
CA ILE A 195 -6.76 -28.52 7.53
C ILE A 195 -5.95 -28.63 6.23
N LEU A 196 -6.01 -27.63 5.35
CA LEU A 196 -5.24 -27.60 4.11
C LEU A 196 -3.73 -27.50 4.36
N TYR A 197 -3.30 -26.70 5.35
CA TYR A 197 -1.89 -26.63 5.76
C TYR A 197 -1.38 -27.97 6.29
N ILE A 198 -2.12 -28.60 7.21
CA ILE A 198 -1.78 -29.92 7.77
C ILE A 198 -1.66 -30.95 6.64
N ARG A 199 -2.66 -31.01 5.75
CA ARG A 199 -2.64 -31.94 4.61
C ARG A 199 -1.44 -31.72 3.70
N ASN A 200 -1.09 -30.46 3.41
CA ASN A 200 0.05 -30.13 2.56
C ASN A 200 1.38 -30.56 3.22
N LYS A 201 1.52 -30.34 4.53
CA LYS A 201 2.68 -30.75 5.33
C LYS A 201 2.86 -32.27 5.35
N GLU A 202 1.78 -33.02 5.62
CA GLU A 202 1.84 -34.49 5.63
C GLU A 202 2.14 -35.07 4.23
N SER A 203 1.56 -34.48 3.17
CA SER A 203 1.85 -34.87 1.79
C SER A 203 3.32 -34.63 1.42
N ALA A 204 3.89 -33.50 1.85
CA ALA A 204 5.30 -33.18 1.64
C ALA A 204 6.22 -34.18 2.37
N LYS A 205 5.94 -34.50 3.64
CA LYS A 205 6.68 -35.53 4.39
C LYS A 205 6.64 -36.90 3.71
N ALA A 206 5.45 -37.34 3.29
CA ALA A 206 5.29 -38.61 2.59
C ALA A 206 6.08 -38.66 1.27
N ALA A 207 6.08 -37.56 0.50
CA ALA A 207 6.86 -37.45 -0.72
C ALA A 207 8.38 -37.46 -0.46
N MET A 208 8.84 -36.87 0.64
CA MET A 208 10.26 -36.93 1.05
C MET A 208 10.68 -38.35 1.42
N LEU A 209 9.87 -39.06 2.22
CA LEU A 209 10.15 -40.46 2.60
C LEU A 209 10.24 -41.38 1.38
N LYS A 210 9.33 -41.23 0.42
CA LYS A 210 9.34 -42.01 -0.83
C LYS A 210 10.59 -41.76 -1.69
N ARG A 211 11.25 -40.61 -1.57
CA ARG A 211 12.50 -40.31 -2.30
C ARG A 211 13.73 -40.92 -1.64
N GLN A 212 13.62 -41.39 -0.39
CA GLN A 212 14.71 -41.99 0.38
C GLN A 212 14.71 -43.53 0.33
N THR A 213 13.63 -44.13 -0.16
CA THR A 213 13.46 -45.58 -0.36
C THR A 213 13.65 -45.94 -1.83
#